data_AF-A0A1Q7LRS7-F1
#
_entry.id   AF-A0A1Q7LRS7-F1
#
_cell.length_a   1.000
_cell.length_b   1.000
_cell.length_c   1.000
_cell.angle_alpha   90.00
_cell.angle_beta   90.00
_cell.angle_gamma   90.00
#
_symmetry.space_group_name_H-M   'P 1'
#
loop_
_entity.id
_entity.type
_entity.pdbx_description
1 polymer ?
#
loop_
_entity_poly.entity_id
_entity_poly.type
_entity_poly.pdbx_seq_one_letter_code
_entity_poly.pdbx_strand_id
1 'polypeptide(L)'
;MSNPRLLAGLTATAAIALVVGSCEANRTALAPKVGGPRFHFGAFECIPFKMTGGGRIDYPDGTADKNPPASHTYETFGAHVITSGQTDANGTCLADKGALEWIDHRPGMELNGHPLNLHATSVTFAEHPTDTDCTDGAAHWGGKLRVQNTGQQDLDFEVFDCDNGEPGVGHDGFAIRVLEPIDGLGDYEVTCPDPSLPPAEPACTLTGGNRQFHPTHL
;
A
#
# COMPACT_ATOMS: atom_id res chain seq x y z
N MET A 1 -39.03 -3.08 65.36
CA MET A 1 -38.82 -4.27 66.19
C MET A 1 -39.02 -5.50 65.32
N SER A 2 -38.05 -6.40 65.40
CA SER A 2 -37.71 -7.41 64.40
C SER A 2 -38.38 -8.77 64.67
N ASN A 3 -38.59 -9.50 63.56
CA ASN A 3 -38.78 -10.95 63.39
C ASN A 3 -40.04 -11.68 63.88
N PRO A 4 -40.68 -12.40 62.93
CA PRO A 4 -41.00 -13.81 63.02
C PRO A 4 -40.05 -14.63 62.11
N ARG A 5 -39.34 -15.64 62.62
CA ARG A 5 -39.78 -17.02 62.91
C ARG A 5 -39.87 -17.91 61.66
N LEU A 6 -39.29 -19.11 61.82
CA LEU A 6 -39.64 -20.38 61.18
C LEU A 6 -39.28 -20.52 59.69
N LEU A 7 -38.88 -21.67 59.16
CA LEU A 7 -38.51 -22.99 59.66
C LEU A 7 -38.06 -23.77 58.41
N ALA A 8 -37.19 -24.77 58.60
CA ALA A 8 -37.05 -25.97 57.78
C ALA A 8 -36.69 -25.78 56.29
N GLY A 9 -35.90 -26.65 55.67
CA GLY A 9 -35.36 -27.94 56.03
C GLY A 9 -34.94 -28.61 54.72
N LEU A 10 -33.89 -29.44 54.79
CA LEU A 10 -33.59 -30.64 53.97
C LEU A 10 -34.14 -30.65 52.54
N THR A 11 -33.39 -30.88 51.45
CA THR A 11 -32.24 -31.74 51.20
C THR A 11 -32.11 -31.78 49.67
N ALA A 12 -30.91 -31.83 49.11
CA ALA A 12 -30.51 -32.76 48.05
C ALA A 12 -29.19 -32.30 47.43
N THR A 13 -28.13 -33.03 47.73
CA THR A 13 -26.91 -33.10 46.94
C THR A 13 -27.25 -33.59 45.54
N ALA A 14 -27.07 -32.73 44.53
CA ALA A 14 -26.96 -33.15 43.14
C ALA A 14 -25.54 -32.84 42.68
N ALA A 15 -24.75 -33.89 42.50
CA ALA A 15 -23.44 -33.81 41.86
C ALA A 15 -23.65 -33.42 40.40
N ILE A 16 -23.23 -32.21 40.03
CA ILE A 16 -23.22 -31.76 38.65
C ILE A 16 -21.91 -32.22 38.01
N ALA A 17 -21.94 -33.38 37.36
CA ALA A 17 -20.94 -33.75 36.37
C ALA A 17 -21.30 -33.04 35.05
N LEU A 18 -20.78 -31.83 34.85
CA LEU A 18 -20.84 -31.18 33.55
C LEU A 18 -19.67 -31.69 32.70
N VAL A 19 -20.05 -32.48 31.70
CA VAL A 19 -19.21 -32.98 30.62
C VAL A 19 -18.46 -31.82 29.99
N VAL A 20 -17.13 -31.92 29.97
CA VAL A 20 -16.26 -31.01 29.22
C VAL A 20 -16.50 -31.31 27.74
N GLY A 21 -17.51 -30.66 27.17
CA GLY A 21 -17.68 -30.59 25.72
C GLY A 21 -16.53 -29.76 25.18
N SER A 22 -15.51 -30.42 24.63
CA SER A 22 -14.56 -29.80 23.72
C SER A 22 -15.35 -29.25 22.53
N CYS A 23 -15.67 -27.95 22.57
CA CYS A 23 -15.94 -27.22 21.36
C CYS A 23 -14.64 -27.22 20.57
N GLU A 24 -14.45 -28.21 19.70
CA GLU A 24 -13.61 -28.02 18.53
C GLU A 24 -14.21 -26.81 17.81
N ALA A 25 -13.58 -25.66 18.01
CA ALA A 25 -13.86 -24.49 17.23
C ALA A 25 -13.42 -24.86 15.81
N ASN A 26 -14.36 -25.36 15.02
CA ASN A 26 -14.19 -25.62 13.61
C ASN A 26 -14.09 -24.25 12.92
N ARG A 27 -12.98 -23.55 13.16
CA ARG A 27 -12.63 -22.27 12.56
C ARG A 27 -11.96 -22.59 11.23
N THR A 28 -12.72 -23.07 10.26
CA THR A 28 -12.42 -22.76 8.86
C THR A 28 -12.89 -21.32 8.60
N ALA A 29 -12.32 -20.37 9.35
CA ALA A 29 -12.32 -18.99 8.91
C ALA A 29 -11.24 -18.92 7.83
N LEU A 30 -11.61 -19.27 6.60
CA LEU A 30 -10.99 -18.67 5.44
C LEU A 30 -11.40 -17.20 5.47
N ALA A 31 -10.74 -16.42 6.33
CA ALA A 31 -10.71 -14.99 6.10
C ALA A 31 -10.23 -14.82 4.65
N PRO A 32 -10.85 -13.95 3.84
CA PRO A 32 -10.20 -13.50 2.62
C PRO A 32 -8.76 -13.17 2.98
N LYS A 33 -7.79 -13.52 2.13
CA LYS A 33 -6.44 -12.98 2.29
C LYS A 33 -6.63 -11.46 2.35
N VAL A 34 -6.53 -10.91 3.55
CA VAL A 34 -6.44 -9.48 3.74
C VAL A 34 -5.10 -9.19 3.08
N GLY A 35 -5.12 -8.63 1.87
CA GLY A 35 -3.91 -8.04 1.31
C GLY A 35 -3.30 -7.20 2.41
N GLY A 36 -1.97 -7.18 2.53
CA GLY A 36 -1.22 -6.47 3.57
C GLY A 36 -1.74 -5.09 4.01
N PRO A 37 -1.17 -4.48 5.06
CA PRO A 37 -1.57 -3.15 5.51
C PRO A 37 -1.57 -2.15 4.35
N ARG A 38 -2.74 -1.58 4.00
CA ARG A 38 -2.85 -0.51 3.00
C ARG A 38 -2.00 0.68 3.43
N PHE A 39 -1.65 1.57 2.52
CA PHE A 39 -1.00 2.81 2.92
C PHE A 39 -1.88 3.53 3.95
N HIS A 40 -1.30 3.78 5.13
CA HIS A 40 -2.04 4.21 6.31
C HIS A 40 -1.97 5.72 6.45
N PHE A 41 -2.96 6.42 5.91
CA PHE A 41 -3.10 7.87 6.06
C PHE A 41 -4.38 8.22 6.82
N GLY A 42 -4.31 9.26 7.63
CA GLY A 42 -5.38 9.81 8.44
C GLY A 42 -6.15 10.94 7.74
N ALA A 43 -5.61 11.56 6.68
CA ALA A 43 -6.28 12.64 5.98
C ALA A 43 -5.86 12.79 4.51
N PHE A 44 -6.85 12.79 3.61
CA PHE A 44 -6.69 13.07 2.19
C PHE A 44 -7.55 14.23 1.73
N GLU A 45 -7.09 14.91 0.68
CA GLU A 45 -7.82 15.96 -0.01
C GLU A 45 -8.01 15.64 -1.50
N CYS A 46 -9.19 16.01 -2.00
CA CYS A 46 -9.52 15.95 -3.42
C CYS A 46 -9.25 17.30 -4.07
N ILE A 47 -8.00 17.56 -4.43
CA ILE A 47 -7.60 18.81 -5.08
C ILE A 47 -7.06 18.54 -6.49
N PRO A 48 -7.12 19.52 -7.39
CA PRO A 48 -6.48 19.38 -8.70
C PRO A 48 -4.95 19.39 -8.56
N PHE A 49 -4.28 18.38 -9.08
CA PHE A 49 -2.83 18.33 -9.14
C PHE A 49 -2.33 17.46 -10.29
N LYS A 50 -1.03 17.59 -10.55
CA LYS A 50 -0.25 16.69 -11.41
C LYS A 50 0.97 16.21 -10.65
N MET A 51 1.24 14.93 -10.70
CA MET A 51 2.47 14.32 -10.19
C MET A 51 3.17 13.62 -11.35
N THR A 52 4.46 13.91 -11.57
CA THR A 52 5.23 13.35 -12.69
C THR A 52 6.65 13.00 -12.32
N GLY A 53 7.28 12.17 -13.14
CA GLY A 53 8.70 11.93 -13.10
C GLY A 53 9.03 10.45 -13.25
N GLY A 54 10.07 10.02 -12.57
CA GLY A 54 10.52 8.64 -12.58
C GLY A 54 11.78 8.52 -11.79
N GLY A 55 12.16 7.30 -11.49
CA GLY A 55 13.30 7.09 -10.63
C GLY A 55 13.82 5.69 -10.59
N ARG A 56 14.77 5.54 -9.68
CA ARG A 56 15.38 4.29 -9.30
C ARG A 56 15.38 4.21 -7.78
N ILE A 57 15.10 3.02 -7.28
CA ILE A 57 15.26 2.64 -5.88
C ILE A 57 16.28 1.50 -5.89
N ASP A 58 17.22 1.50 -4.95
CA ASP A 58 18.19 0.42 -4.81
C ASP A 58 17.94 -0.36 -3.53
N TYR A 59 18.26 -1.66 -3.57
CA TYR A 59 18.17 -2.53 -2.41
C TYR A 59 19.56 -2.70 -1.73
N PRO A 60 19.67 -2.68 -0.38
CA PRO A 60 18.61 -2.46 0.59
C PRO A 60 18.02 -1.06 0.48
N ASP A 61 16.72 -1.01 0.65
CA ASP A 61 15.87 0.14 0.46
C ASP A 61 15.93 1.11 1.65
N GLY A 62 15.52 2.37 1.44
CA GLY A 62 15.55 3.42 2.48
C GLY A 62 16.86 4.20 2.60
N THR A 63 17.76 4.11 1.62
CA THR A 63 18.97 4.96 1.55
C THR A 63 19.07 5.64 0.19
N ALA A 64 19.88 6.69 0.10
CA ALA A 64 20.20 7.36 -1.17
C ALA A 64 21.36 6.67 -1.93
N ASP A 65 21.91 5.57 -1.41
CA ASP A 65 23.05 4.89 -1.98
C ASP A 65 22.65 4.09 -3.23
N LYS A 66 23.40 4.29 -4.31
CA LYS A 66 23.12 3.67 -5.60
C LYS A 66 24.01 2.46 -5.84
N ASN A 67 23.42 1.31 -6.14
CA ASN A 67 24.19 0.12 -6.51
C ASN A 67 24.74 0.23 -7.94
N PRO A 68 25.84 -0.47 -8.26
CA PRO A 68 26.30 -0.62 -9.64
C PRO A 68 25.21 -1.26 -10.52
N PRO A 69 24.93 -0.78 -11.75
CA PRO A 69 23.90 -1.38 -12.61
C PRO A 69 24.08 -2.88 -12.88
N ALA A 70 25.32 -3.38 -12.83
CA ALA A 70 25.60 -4.80 -13.02
C ALA A 70 25.14 -5.70 -11.86
N SER A 71 24.79 -5.14 -10.69
CA SER A 71 24.27 -5.93 -9.57
C SER A 71 22.82 -6.35 -9.76
N HIS A 72 22.06 -5.62 -10.59
CA HIS A 72 20.61 -5.77 -10.75
C HIS A 72 19.82 -5.65 -9.43
N THR A 73 20.40 -5.10 -8.36
CA THR A 73 19.73 -4.93 -7.06
C THR A 73 19.01 -3.58 -6.96
N TYR A 74 18.06 -3.35 -7.88
CA TYR A 74 17.34 -2.09 -7.99
C TYR A 74 16.04 -2.22 -8.78
N GLU A 75 15.16 -1.26 -8.60
CA GLU A 75 13.92 -1.06 -9.34
C GLU A 75 14.00 0.25 -10.12
N THR A 76 13.32 0.33 -11.26
CA THR A 76 13.20 1.57 -12.03
C THR A 76 11.76 1.81 -12.44
N PHE A 77 11.38 3.07 -12.56
CA PHE A 77 10.01 3.41 -12.94
C PHE A 77 9.89 4.76 -13.64
N GLY A 78 8.85 4.87 -14.44
CA GLY A 78 8.32 6.13 -14.95
C GLY A 78 6.85 6.23 -14.56
N ALA A 79 6.44 7.35 -13.98
CA ALA A 79 5.08 7.50 -13.48
C ALA A 79 4.55 8.92 -13.67
N HIS A 80 3.26 9.00 -13.97
CA HIS A 80 2.52 10.25 -13.85
C HIS A 80 1.06 10.01 -13.51
N VAL A 81 0.46 10.98 -12.82
CA VAL A 81 -0.96 11.07 -12.59
C VAL A 81 -1.41 12.54 -12.64
N ILE A 82 -2.62 12.77 -13.14
CA ILE A 82 -3.27 14.06 -13.24
C ILE A 82 -4.69 13.90 -12.73
N THR A 83 -5.13 14.80 -11.86
CA THR A 83 -6.51 14.90 -11.39
C THR A 83 -6.98 16.34 -11.42
N SER A 84 -8.27 16.51 -11.71
CA SER A 84 -9.01 17.77 -11.67
C SER A 84 -9.70 17.99 -10.32
N GLY A 85 -9.40 17.16 -9.31
CA GLY A 85 -10.02 17.24 -7.98
C GLY A 85 -11.50 16.88 -7.97
N GLN A 86 -11.99 16.18 -9.00
CA GLN A 86 -13.38 15.74 -9.07
C GLN A 86 -13.58 14.47 -8.24
N THR A 87 -14.73 14.40 -7.56
CA THR A 87 -15.18 13.20 -6.88
C THR A 87 -16.29 12.52 -7.68
N ASP A 88 -16.34 11.19 -7.61
CA ASP A 88 -17.50 10.44 -8.08
C ASP A 88 -18.66 10.51 -7.06
N ALA A 89 -19.79 9.87 -7.39
CA ALA A 89 -20.96 9.83 -6.52
C ALA A 89 -20.72 9.11 -5.17
N ASN A 90 -19.64 8.33 -5.05
CA ASN A 90 -19.26 7.61 -3.84
C ASN A 90 -18.20 8.37 -3.03
N GLY A 91 -17.73 9.52 -3.50
CA GLY A 91 -16.70 10.32 -2.87
C GLY A 91 -15.26 9.91 -3.23
N THR A 92 -15.05 9.04 -4.22
CA THR A 92 -13.71 8.69 -4.71
C THR A 92 -13.13 9.82 -5.54
N CYS A 93 -11.89 10.23 -5.23
CA CYS A 93 -11.15 11.19 -6.03
C CYS A 93 -10.69 10.60 -7.34
N LEU A 94 -11.24 11.11 -8.45
CA LEU A 94 -11.00 10.56 -9.77
C LEU A 94 -9.65 11.03 -10.33
N ALA A 95 -8.93 10.12 -10.96
CA ALA A 95 -7.83 10.48 -11.84
C ALA A 95 -8.36 10.77 -13.25
N ASP A 96 -7.95 11.89 -13.84
CA ASP A 96 -8.28 12.21 -15.24
C ASP A 96 -7.41 11.40 -16.20
N LYS A 97 -6.15 11.19 -15.80
CA LYS A 97 -5.14 10.46 -16.56
C LYS A 97 -4.03 9.97 -15.62
N GLY A 98 -3.46 8.81 -15.94
CA GLY A 98 -2.19 8.41 -15.37
C GLY A 98 -1.55 7.29 -16.15
N ALA A 99 -0.28 7.04 -15.85
CA ALA A 99 0.46 5.88 -16.32
C ALA A 99 1.55 5.50 -15.32
N LEU A 100 1.86 4.22 -15.27
CA LEU A 100 2.97 3.64 -14.54
C LEU A 100 3.65 2.61 -15.44
N GLU A 101 4.97 2.70 -15.54
CA GLU A 101 5.84 1.61 -15.95
C GLU A 101 6.81 1.36 -14.80
N TRP A 102 6.85 0.13 -14.30
CA TRP A 102 7.67 -0.28 -13.17
C TRP A 102 8.41 -1.56 -13.51
N ILE A 103 9.73 -1.56 -13.31
CA ILE A 103 10.62 -2.68 -13.62
C ILE A 103 11.44 -3.01 -12.38
N ASP A 104 11.29 -4.22 -11.86
CA ASP A 104 12.07 -4.72 -10.73
C ASP A 104 13.17 -5.66 -11.24
N HIS A 105 14.42 -5.22 -11.12
CA HIS A 105 15.57 -5.98 -11.60
C HIS A 105 16.10 -6.95 -10.55
N ARG A 106 15.60 -6.93 -9.31
CA ARG A 106 16.20 -7.68 -8.20
C ARG A 106 16.28 -9.17 -8.54
N PRO A 107 17.40 -9.84 -8.21
CA PRO A 107 17.50 -11.28 -8.34
C PRO A 107 16.35 -11.96 -7.59
N GLY A 108 15.63 -12.86 -8.28
CA GLY A 108 14.45 -13.53 -7.74
C GLY A 108 13.11 -12.85 -8.03
N MET A 109 13.11 -11.62 -8.56
CA MET A 109 11.92 -10.93 -9.06
C MET A 109 11.75 -11.13 -10.58
N GLU A 110 12.27 -12.24 -11.11
CA GLU A 110 12.25 -12.52 -12.54
C GLU A 110 11.05 -13.39 -12.90
N LEU A 111 10.36 -13.04 -13.98
CA LEU A 111 9.32 -13.85 -14.59
C LEU A 111 9.70 -14.17 -16.04
N ASN A 112 9.73 -15.46 -16.37
CA ASN A 112 10.16 -15.96 -17.67
C ASN A 112 11.58 -15.54 -18.06
N GLY A 113 12.50 -15.44 -17.09
CA GLY A 113 13.90 -15.07 -17.31
C GLY A 113 14.13 -13.58 -17.60
N HIS A 114 13.13 -12.74 -17.31
CA HIS A 114 13.21 -11.30 -17.47
C HIS A 114 12.81 -10.61 -16.16
N PRO A 115 13.36 -9.41 -15.86
CA PRO A 115 12.91 -8.57 -14.76
C PRO A 115 11.39 -8.43 -14.74
N LEU A 116 10.77 -8.44 -13.55
CA LEU A 116 9.35 -8.16 -13.41
C LEU A 116 9.05 -6.80 -14.02
N ASN A 117 8.05 -6.74 -14.89
CA ASN A 117 7.66 -5.56 -15.61
C ASN A 117 6.14 -5.36 -15.48
N LEU A 118 5.75 -4.27 -14.82
CA LEU A 118 4.38 -3.90 -14.52
C LEU A 118 4.01 -2.62 -15.27
N HIS A 119 2.84 -2.63 -15.91
CA HIS A 119 2.30 -1.44 -16.57
C HIS A 119 0.89 -1.18 -16.07
N ALA A 120 0.60 0.06 -15.67
CA ALA A 120 -0.79 0.46 -15.44
C ALA A 120 -1.57 0.37 -16.77
N THR A 121 -2.73 -0.30 -16.72
CA THR A 121 -3.71 -0.34 -17.81
C THR A 121 -4.76 0.76 -17.63
N SER A 122 -5.03 1.16 -16.38
CA SER A 122 -5.84 2.33 -16.05
C SER A 122 -5.45 2.89 -14.69
N VAL A 123 -5.42 4.21 -14.54
CA VAL A 123 -5.37 4.89 -13.25
C VAL A 123 -6.75 5.47 -13.00
N THR A 124 -7.37 5.09 -11.88
CA THR A 124 -8.79 5.35 -11.60
C THR A 124 -9.00 6.34 -10.47
N PHE A 125 -8.03 6.45 -9.56
CA PHE A 125 -8.09 7.41 -8.47
C PHE A 125 -6.76 8.10 -8.25
N ALA A 126 -6.83 9.33 -7.72
CA ALA A 126 -5.69 10.11 -7.30
C ALA A 126 -6.12 11.12 -6.24
N GLU A 127 -5.49 11.08 -5.08
CA GLU A 127 -5.79 11.93 -3.94
C GLU A 127 -4.50 12.49 -3.33
N HIS A 128 -4.61 13.65 -2.69
CA HIS A 128 -3.50 14.35 -2.05
C HIS A 128 -3.46 13.97 -0.57
N PRO A 129 -2.46 13.20 -0.11
CA PRO A 129 -2.25 12.93 1.31
C PRO A 129 -1.81 14.23 2.00
N THR A 130 -2.42 14.55 3.14
CA THR A 130 -2.15 15.82 3.85
C THR A 130 -1.34 15.63 5.15
N ASP A 131 -1.25 14.39 5.61
CA ASP A 131 -0.47 14.00 6.78
C ASP A 131 0.81 13.29 6.34
N THR A 132 1.69 14.06 5.72
CA THR A 132 2.96 13.65 5.10
C THR A 132 4.00 14.75 5.33
N ASP A 133 5.29 14.40 5.32
CA ASP A 133 6.43 15.31 5.39
C ASP A 133 7.05 15.63 4.02
N CYS A 134 6.46 15.13 2.93
CA CYS A 134 6.79 15.51 1.56
C CYS A 134 6.60 17.02 1.36
N THR A 135 7.71 17.77 1.40
CA THR A 135 7.71 19.24 1.49
C THR A 135 6.99 19.92 0.34
N ASP A 136 7.13 19.40 -0.88
CA ASP A 136 6.56 20.00 -2.09
C ASP A 136 5.20 19.38 -2.47
N GLY A 137 4.98 18.13 -2.07
CA GLY A 137 3.67 17.50 -2.06
C GLY A 137 3.72 16.00 -2.26
N ALA A 138 2.58 15.33 -2.05
CA ALA A 138 2.46 13.89 -2.23
C ALA A 138 1.23 13.52 -3.06
N ALA A 139 1.21 12.30 -3.58
CA ALA A 139 0.04 11.71 -4.21
C ALA A 139 -0.13 10.26 -3.76
N HIS A 140 -1.36 9.89 -3.41
CA HIS A 140 -1.80 8.51 -3.33
C HIS A 140 -2.70 8.22 -4.52
N TRP A 141 -2.36 7.24 -5.33
CA TRP A 141 -3.08 6.97 -6.58
C TRP A 141 -2.96 5.52 -6.99
N GLY A 142 -3.84 5.07 -7.87
CA GLY A 142 -3.87 3.67 -8.25
C GLY A 142 -4.94 3.35 -9.28
N GLY A 143 -5.09 2.06 -9.53
CA GLY A 143 -6.04 1.54 -10.50
C GLY A 143 -5.68 0.11 -10.89
N LYS A 144 -5.70 -0.19 -12.19
CA LYS A 144 -5.43 -1.52 -12.74
C LYS A 144 -4.08 -1.58 -13.41
N LEU A 145 -3.38 -2.70 -13.24
CA LEU A 145 -2.13 -3.01 -13.91
C LEU A 145 -2.16 -4.35 -14.64
N ARG A 146 -1.16 -4.51 -15.51
CA ARG A 146 -0.79 -5.75 -16.19
C ARG A 146 0.66 -6.10 -15.91
N VAL A 147 0.91 -7.38 -15.66
CA VAL A 147 2.24 -7.99 -15.64
C VAL A 147 2.63 -8.30 -17.07
N GLN A 148 3.57 -7.55 -17.64
CA GLN A 148 3.98 -7.69 -19.04
C GLN A 148 4.64 -9.04 -19.33
N ASN A 149 5.37 -9.59 -18.37
CA ASN A 149 6.10 -10.85 -18.53
C ASN A 149 5.18 -12.04 -18.82
N THR A 150 3.97 -12.03 -18.25
CA THR A 150 3.04 -13.17 -18.25
C THR A 150 1.73 -12.85 -18.95
N GLY A 151 1.38 -11.57 -19.10
CA GLY A 151 0.10 -11.12 -19.63
C GLY A 151 -1.05 -11.17 -18.61
N GLN A 152 -0.79 -11.45 -17.33
CA GLN A 152 -1.76 -11.32 -16.24
C GLN A 152 -2.22 -9.86 -16.13
N GLN A 153 -3.53 -9.60 -16.02
CA GLN A 153 -4.11 -8.25 -16.08
C GLN A 153 -5.14 -8.03 -14.98
N ASP A 154 -5.65 -6.80 -14.92
CA ASP A 154 -6.72 -6.35 -14.02
C ASP A 154 -6.39 -6.47 -12.53
N LEU A 155 -5.09 -6.47 -12.19
CA LEU A 155 -4.62 -6.41 -10.81
C LEU A 155 -4.77 -4.99 -10.29
N ASP A 156 -5.42 -4.83 -9.14
CA ASP A 156 -5.43 -3.59 -8.40
C ASP A 156 -4.04 -3.24 -7.87
N PHE A 157 -3.68 -1.98 -7.99
CA PHE A 157 -2.44 -1.46 -7.44
C PHE A 157 -2.64 -0.08 -6.86
N GLU A 158 -1.77 0.24 -5.90
CA GLU A 158 -1.71 1.53 -5.25
C GLU A 158 -0.24 2.00 -5.22
N VAL A 159 -0.06 3.31 -5.34
CA VAL A 159 1.23 3.99 -5.28
C VAL A 159 1.14 5.13 -4.27
N PHE A 160 2.18 5.27 -3.46
CA PHE A 160 2.46 6.52 -2.76
C PHE A 160 3.68 7.19 -3.40
N ASP A 161 3.53 8.47 -3.70
CA ASP A 161 4.45 9.24 -4.53
C ASP A 161 4.76 10.55 -3.83
N CYS A 162 6.01 10.74 -3.44
CA CYS A 162 6.46 11.84 -2.57
C CYS A 162 7.44 12.73 -3.31
N ASP A 163 7.15 14.03 -3.38
CA ASP A 163 8.07 15.07 -3.80
C ASP A 163 8.52 15.86 -2.57
N ASN A 164 9.82 15.76 -2.26
CA ASN A 164 10.41 16.36 -1.07
C ASN A 164 11.51 17.36 -1.42
N GLY A 165 11.33 18.07 -2.54
CA GLY A 165 12.20 19.14 -2.98
C GLY A 165 13.38 18.69 -3.82
N GLU A 166 14.03 19.65 -4.47
CA GLU A 166 15.20 19.35 -5.29
C GLU A 166 16.53 19.36 -4.52
N PRO A 167 17.46 18.45 -4.86
CA PRO A 167 17.37 17.43 -5.91
C PRO A 167 16.56 16.20 -5.46
N GLY A 168 15.79 15.58 -6.36
CA GLY A 168 14.95 14.44 -5.97
C GLY A 168 15.69 13.20 -5.46
N VAL A 169 16.96 13.05 -5.77
CA VAL A 169 17.80 11.95 -5.25
C VAL A 169 18.09 12.16 -3.77
N GLY A 170 17.75 11.18 -2.94
CA GLY A 170 17.93 11.24 -1.49
C GLY A 170 16.81 11.99 -0.75
N HIS A 171 15.82 12.51 -1.48
CA HIS A 171 14.75 13.35 -0.95
C HIS A 171 13.38 12.81 -1.34
N ASP A 172 13.15 12.62 -2.64
CA ASP A 172 11.89 12.10 -3.15
C ASP A 172 11.69 10.63 -2.78
N GLY A 173 10.42 10.23 -2.80
CA GLY A 173 10.01 8.91 -2.36
C GLY A 173 9.01 8.27 -3.31
N PHE A 174 9.09 6.95 -3.42
CA PHE A 174 8.08 6.17 -4.16
C PHE A 174 7.85 4.82 -3.50
N ALA A 175 6.60 4.42 -3.41
CA ALA A 175 6.19 3.09 -2.99
C ALA A 175 5.13 2.56 -3.92
N ILE A 176 5.15 1.25 -4.14
CA ILE A 176 4.16 0.55 -4.96
C ILE A 176 3.71 -0.70 -4.24
N ARG A 177 2.43 -1.01 -4.40
CA ARG A 177 1.89 -2.29 -3.98
C ARG A 177 0.89 -2.82 -4.99
N VAL A 178 0.97 -4.12 -5.26
CA VAL A 178 -0.06 -4.87 -6.00
C VAL A 178 -0.92 -5.60 -4.98
N LEU A 179 -2.24 -5.39 -5.05
CA LEU A 179 -3.16 -5.87 -4.02
C LEU A 179 -3.48 -7.36 -4.18
N GLU A 180 -3.38 -7.88 -5.39
CA GLU A 180 -3.52 -9.28 -5.74
C GLU A 180 -2.17 -9.96 -6.00
N PRO A 181 -2.08 -11.28 -5.79
CA PRO A 181 -0.88 -12.04 -6.08
C PRO A 181 -0.52 -11.99 -7.58
N ILE A 182 0.76 -11.80 -7.86
CA ILE A 182 1.36 -11.97 -9.19
C ILE A 182 1.65 -13.45 -9.41
N ASP A 183 1.17 -14.00 -10.52
CA ASP A 183 1.41 -15.39 -10.91
C ASP A 183 2.91 -15.66 -11.04
N GLY A 184 3.40 -16.60 -10.24
CA GLY A 184 4.82 -16.98 -10.20
C GLY A 184 5.67 -16.21 -9.19
N LEU A 185 5.18 -15.14 -8.57
CA LEU A 185 5.88 -14.39 -7.51
C LEU A 185 5.13 -14.36 -6.18
N GLY A 186 3.80 -14.30 -6.20
CA GLY A 186 2.98 -14.11 -5.00
C GLY A 186 2.69 -12.63 -4.73
N ASP A 187 2.58 -12.27 -3.45
CA ASP A 187 2.29 -10.89 -3.03
C ASP A 187 3.49 -9.99 -3.36
N TYR A 188 3.22 -8.76 -3.84
CA TYR A 188 4.28 -7.84 -4.28
C TYR A 188 4.07 -6.43 -3.74
N GLU A 189 5.08 -5.94 -3.02
CA GLU A 189 5.18 -4.55 -2.58
C GLU A 189 6.64 -4.10 -2.49
N VAL A 190 6.83 -2.79 -2.66
CA VAL A 190 8.08 -2.09 -2.34
C VAL A 190 7.68 -0.89 -1.49
N THR A 191 7.98 -0.97 -0.19
CA THR A 191 7.63 0.04 0.81
C THR A 191 8.72 0.13 1.87
N CYS A 192 9.05 1.35 2.29
CA CYS A 192 10.03 1.67 3.31
C CYS A 192 9.38 2.49 4.42
N PRO A 193 8.52 1.89 5.27
CA PRO A 193 7.84 2.63 6.32
C PRO A 193 8.86 3.27 7.27
N ASP A 194 8.86 4.60 7.38
CA ASP A 194 9.63 5.31 8.41
C ASP A 194 8.85 5.27 9.74
N PRO A 195 9.29 4.51 10.76
CA PRO A 195 8.59 4.43 12.03
C PRO A 195 8.68 5.71 12.87
N SER A 196 9.54 6.66 12.48
CA SER A 196 9.76 7.91 13.19
C SER A 196 8.77 9.02 12.78
N LEU A 197 8.06 8.83 11.67
CA LEU A 197 7.03 9.75 11.17
C LEU A 197 5.64 9.15 11.45
N PRO A 198 4.72 9.88 12.13
CA PRO A 198 3.33 9.46 12.25
C PRO A 198 2.40 10.34 11.37
N PRO A 199 1.67 9.77 10.39
CA PRO A 199 1.72 8.37 9.95
C PRO A 199 3.05 8.01 9.29
N ALA A 200 3.39 6.71 9.33
CA ALA A 200 4.64 6.23 8.74
C ALA A 200 4.55 6.34 7.22
N GLU A 201 5.40 7.17 6.64
CA GLU A 201 5.50 7.30 5.20
C GLU A 201 6.00 5.99 4.60
N PRO A 202 5.26 5.40 3.64
CA PRO A 202 5.63 4.10 3.09
C PRO A 202 6.68 4.20 1.99
N ALA A 203 7.04 5.41 1.54
CA ALA A 203 7.89 5.64 0.37
C ALA A 203 9.35 5.24 0.62
N CYS A 204 9.94 4.55 -0.37
CA CYS A 204 11.38 4.34 -0.43
C CYS A 204 12.07 5.53 -1.09
N THR A 205 13.17 6.00 -0.48
CA THR A 205 13.99 7.09 -1.00
C THR A 205 14.54 6.78 -2.39
N LEU A 206 14.45 7.74 -3.30
CA LEU A 206 15.02 7.61 -4.64
C LEU A 206 16.55 7.71 -4.60
N THR A 207 17.21 6.78 -5.27
CA THR A 207 18.68 6.76 -5.50
C THR A 207 19.04 7.33 -6.87
N GLY A 208 18.03 7.66 -7.67
CA GLY A 208 18.13 8.28 -8.98
C GLY A 208 16.78 8.78 -9.46
N GLY A 209 16.79 9.88 -10.24
CA GLY A 209 15.56 10.46 -10.80
C GLY A 209 14.97 11.59 -9.95
N ASN A 210 13.69 11.87 -10.16
CA ASN A 210 12.95 12.95 -9.49
C ASN A 210 11.44 12.68 -9.60
N ARG A 211 10.70 13.14 -8.59
CA ARG A 211 9.25 13.30 -8.54
C ARG A 211 8.92 14.78 -8.48
N GLN A 212 7.81 15.16 -9.11
CA GLN A 212 7.51 16.56 -9.38
C GLN A 212 6.02 16.77 -9.19
N PHE A 213 5.65 17.26 -8.02
CA PHE A 213 4.31 17.63 -7.63
C PHE A 213 4.01 19.05 -8.10
N HIS A 214 2.91 19.18 -8.84
CA HIS A 214 2.46 20.45 -9.38
C HIS A 214 1.00 20.65 -8.93
N PRO A 215 0.75 21.53 -7.95
CA PRO A 215 -0.62 21.95 -7.68
C PRO A 215 -1.15 22.65 -8.94
N THR A 216 -2.28 22.18 -9.46
CA THR A 216 -2.90 22.81 -10.63
C THR A 216 -4.03 23.70 -10.16
N HIS A 217 -4.01 24.96 -10.57
CA HIS A 217 -5.16 25.83 -10.38
C HIS A 217 -6.13 25.62 -11.56
N LEU A 218 -7.40 25.34 -11.24
CA LEU A 218 -8.50 25.38 -12.22
C LEU A 218 -8.89 26.82 -12.56
#